data_AF-A0A7X9BP31-F1
#
_entry.id   AF-A0A7X9BP31-F1
#
_cell.length_a   1.000
_cell.length_b   1.000
_cell.length_c   1.000
_cell.angle_alpha   90.00
_cell.angle_beta   90.00
_cell.angle_gamma   90.00
#
_symmetry.space_group_name_H-M   'P 1'
#
loop_
_entity.id
_entity.type
_entity.pdbx_description
1 polymer ?
#
loop_
_entity_poly.entity_id
_entity_poly.type
_entity_poly.pdbx_seq_one_letter_code
_entity_poly.pdbx_strand_id
1 'polypeptide(L)'
;MSGIGTKIIVTTTRKGIPGSEVAALVAETGWEYVPRAELSIETLARNNVAEGVVVWEAGGPVLYLGNDKFFFHPNMGKNRLVQHRKGRSTDIMARVLGVRTGDEFLDCTLGLGADAIAASYLVGETGRVVGLESSPVVAPLVKWGMAYYETSLNWLREAIRRIEVV
;
A
#
# COMPACT_ATOMS: atom_id res chain seq x y z
N MET A 1 -17.31 -16.10 18.32
CA MET A 1 -18.13 -14.90 18.55
C MET A 1 -17.25 -13.71 18.19
N SER A 2 -17.46 -12.90 17.16
CA SER A 2 -18.59 -12.63 16.27
C SER A 2 -18.04 -12.22 14.90
N GLY A 3 -18.43 -12.92 13.84
CA GLY A 3 -18.14 -12.55 12.45
C GLY A 3 -19.03 -11.39 12.00
N ILE A 4 -18.65 -10.17 12.37
CA ILE A 4 -19.11 -8.94 11.72
C ILE A 4 -17.84 -8.37 11.08
N GLY A 5 -17.71 -8.52 9.77
CA GLY A 5 -16.59 -7.89 9.05
C GLY A 5 -16.71 -6.38 9.18
N THR A 6 -15.58 -5.70 9.43
CA THR A 6 -15.50 -4.24 9.49
C THR A 6 -16.15 -3.64 8.25
N LYS A 7 -17.26 -2.90 8.40
CA LYS A 7 -17.90 -2.25 7.23
C LYS A 7 -17.02 -1.10 6.75
N ILE A 8 -16.45 -1.26 5.57
CA ILE A 8 -15.65 -0.24 4.89
C ILE A 8 -16.37 0.24 3.65
N ILE A 9 -16.39 1.56 3.46
CA ILE A 9 -16.88 2.21 2.25
C ILE A 9 -15.74 2.92 1.53
N VAL A 10 -15.83 3.02 0.21
CA VAL A 10 -14.89 3.76 -0.64
C VAL A 10 -15.52 5.07 -1.06
N THR A 11 -14.75 6.14 -1.10
CA THR A 11 -15.18 7.45 -1.58
C THR A 11 -14.00 8.17 -2.23
N THR A 12 -14.25 9.35 -2.78
CA THR A 12 -13.21 10.25 -3.31
C THR A 12 -13.04 11.46 -2.38
N THR A 13 -12.09 12.33 -2.70
CA THR A 13 -12.05 13.68 -2.09
C THR A 13 -13.31 14.48 -2.48
N ARG A 14 -13.64 15.57 -1.75
CA ARG A 14 -14.86 16.37 -2.02
C ARG A 14 -14.99 16.86 -3.47
N LYS A 15 -13.86 17.14 -4.12
CA LYS A 15 -13.79 17.56 -5.53
C LYS A 15 -13.39 16.43 -6.48
N GLY A 16 -13.17 15.24 -5.96
CA GLY A 16 -12.70 14.09 -6.73
C GLY A 16 -13.85 13.40 -7.45
N ILE A 17 -13.66 13.16 -8.74
CA ILE A 17 -14.54 12.32 -9.55
C ILE A 17 -13.94 10.91 -9.52
N PRO A 18 -14.73 9.85 -9.26
CA PRO A 18 -14.20 8.50 -9.23
C PRO A 18 -13.69 8.09 -10.62
N GLY A 19 -12.41 7.74 -10.72
CA GLY A 19 -11.81 7.17 -11.93
C GLY A 19 -11.91 5.65 -11.97
N SER A 20 -11.25 5.04 -12.96
CA SER A 20 -11.23 3.58 -13.13
C SER A 20 -10.55 2.86 -11.98
N GLU A 21 -9.64 3.53 -11.29
CA GLU A 21 -8.92 3.03 -10.12
C GLU A 21 -9.84 2.80 -8.91
N VAL A 22 -10.82 3.68 -8.70
CA VAL A 22 -11.83 3.51 -7.66
C VAL A 22 -12.74 2.33 -7.99
N ALA A 23 -13.15 2.21 -9.26
CA ALA A 23 -13.97 1.09 -9.72
C ALA A 23 -13.23 -0.25 -9.59
N ALA A 24 -11.94 -0.28 -9.91
CA ALA A 24 -11.10 -1.47 -9.74
C ALA A 24 -10.91 -1.86 -8.28
N LEU A 25 -10.65 -0.89 -7.39
CA LEU A 25 -10.56 -1.13 -5.95
C LEU A 25 -11.87 -1.70 -5.39
N VAL A 26 -13.01 -1.12 -5.78
CA VAL A 26 -14.34 -1.59 -5.39
C VAL A 26 -14.60 -3.01 -5.88
N ALA A 27 -14.25 -3.32 -7.14
CA ALA A 27 -14.41 -4.66 -7.70
C ALA A 27 -13.52 -5.71 -7.00
N GLU A 28 -12.29 -5.32 -6.64
CA GLU A 28 -11.34 -6.19 -5.95
C GLU A 28 -11.75 -6.47 -4.50
N THR A 29 -12.22 -5.44 -3.79
CA THR A 29 -12.49 -5.52 -2.34
C THR A 29 -13.93 -5.88 -2.00
N GLY A 30 -14.87 -5.65 -2.91
CA GLY A 30 -16.31 -5.73 -2.65
C GLY A 30 -16.85 -4.59 -1.78
N TRP A 31 -16.04 -3.56 -1.49
CA TRP A 31 -16.50 -2.41 -0.70
C TRP A 31 -17.41 -1.50 -1.50
N GLU A 32 -18.43 -0.94 -0.83
CA GLU A 32 -19.39 -0.05 -1.46
C GLU A 32 -18.77 1.32 -1.76
N TYR A 33 -18.94 1.83 -2.99
CA TYR A 33 -18.63 3.23 -3.30
C TYR A 33 -19.77 4.15 -2.86
N VAL A 34 -19.44 5.16 -2.06
CA VAL A 34 -20.37 6.20 -1.62
C VAL A 34 -19.85 7.57 -2.06
N PRO A 35 -20.61 8.35 -2.84
CA PRO A 35 -20.21 9.70 -3.25
C PRO A 35 -19.90 10.60 -2.06
N ARG A 36 -18.80 11.36 -2.15
CA ARG A 36 -18.34 12.20 -1.04
C ARG A 36 -19.23 13.42 -0.79
N ALA A 37 -19.64 14.09 -1.87
CA ALA A 37 -20.29 15.39 -1.86
C ALA A 37 -19.58 16.36 -0.88
N GLU A 38 -20.33 17.12 -0.07
CA GLU A 38 -19.79 18.05 0.92
C GLU A 38 -19.59 17.43 2.32
N LEU A 39 -19.87 16.13 2.49
CA LEU A 39 -19.85 15.49 3.79
C LEU A 39 -18.43 15.39 4.38
N SER A 40 -18.30 15.45 5.71
CA SER A 40 -17.08 15.06 6.40
C SER A 40 -16.92 13.53 6.36
N ILE A 41 -15.70 13.03 6.61
CA ILE A 41 -15.43 11.58 6.69
C ILE A 41 -16.30 10.96 7.79
N GLU A 42 -16.34 11.63 8.94
CA GLU A 42 -17.08 11.19 10.12
C GLU A 42 -18.59 11.13 9.85
N THR A 43 -19.17 12.16 9.21
CA THR A 43 -20.59 12.16 8.85
C THR A 43 -20.89 11.10 7.80
N LEU A 44 -20.01 10.92 6.81
CA LEU A 44 -20.17 9.88 5.79
C LEU A 44 -20.15 8.47 6.41
N ALA A 45 -19.21 8.22 7.33
CA ALA A 45 -19.12 6.96 8.07
C ALA A 45 -20.39 6.70 8.88
N ARG A 46 -20.83 7.69 9.68
CA ARG A 46 -22.05 7.60 10.50
C ARG A 46 -23.30 7.33 9.67
N ASN A 47 -23.50 8.06 8.57
CA ASN A 47 -24.68 7.91 7.72
C ASN A 47 -24.76 6.52 7.05
N ASN A 48 -23.61 5.88 6.83
CA ASN A 48 -23.53 4.58 6.18
C ASN A 48 -23.30 3.43 7.17
N VAL A 49 -23.27 3.70 8.49
CA VAL A 49 -22.94 2.72 9.54
C VAL A 49 -21.60 2.02 9.23
N ALA A 50 -20.65 2.77 8.66
CA ALA A 50 -19.34 2.26 8.29
C ALA A 50 -18.35 2.49 9.44
N GLU A 51 -17.53 1.48 9.72
CA GLU A 51 -16.43 1.56 10.68
C GLU A 51 -15.22 2.28 10.07
N GLY A 52 -15.05 2.18 8.76
CA GLY A 52 -13.95 2.81 8.02
C GLY A 52 -14.37 3.42 6.69
N VAL A 53 -13.64 4.45 6.29
CA VAL A 53 -13.83 5.14 5.00
C VAL A 53 -12.50 5.17 4.28
N VAL A 54 -12.42 4.51 3.12
CA VAL A 54 -11.30 4.65 2.20
C VAL A 54 -11.56 5.83 1.29
N VAL A 55 -10.69 6.84 1.35
CA VAL A 55 -10.71 7.98 0.45
C VAL A 55 -9.65 7.76 -0.61
N TRP A 56 -10.06 7.77 -1.87
CA TRP A 56 -9.13 7.79 -2.98
C TRP A 56 -8.55 9.20 -3.16
N GLU A 57 -7.24 9.34 -2.95
CA GLU A 57 -6.48 10.57 -3.10
C GLU A 57 -5.47 10.48 -4.26
N ALA A 58 -4.78 11.57 -4.57
CA ALA A 58 -3.81 11.60 -5.67
C ALA A 58 -2.66 10.58 -5.52
N GLY A 59 -2.28 10.24 -4.28
CA GLY A 59 -1.23 9.26 -3.97
C GLY A 59 -1.74 7.84 -3.73
N GLY A 60 -3.01 7.55 -4.04
CA GLY A 60 -3.65 6.26 -3.78
C GLY A 60 -4.65 6.29 -2.62
N PRO A 61 -5.11 5.11 -2.15
CA PRO A 61 -6.15 5.02 -1.14
C PRO A 61 -5.63 5.30 0.28
N VAL A 62 -6.42 6.06 1.03
CA VAL A 62 -6.19 6.34 2.47
C VAL A 62 -7.41 5.87 3.25
N LEU A 63 -7.21 4.92 4.16
CA LEU A 63 -8.25 4.49 5.09
C LEU A 63 -8.29 5.42 6.29
N TYR A 64 -9.50 5.84 6.67
CA TYR A 64 -9.79 6.56 7.90
C TYR A 64 -10.62 5.69 8.83
N LEU A 65 -10.15 5.54 10.07
CA LEU A 65 -10.82 4.84 11.16
C LEU A 65 -10.95 5.81 12.35
N GLY A 66 -12.10 6.48 12.46
CA GLY A 66 -12.25 7.60 13.39
C GLY A 66 -11.24 8.72 13.10
N ASN A 67 -10.32 8.97 14.04
CA ASN A 67 -9.26 9.98 13.91
C ASN A 67 -7.95 9.41 13.33
N ASP A 68 -7.85 8.08 13.23
CA ASP A 68 -6.66 7.43 12.71
C ASP A 68 -6.73 7.27 11.20
N LYS A 69 -5.56 7.24 10.57
CA LYS A 69 -5.42 6.98 9.14
C LYS A 69 -4.39 5.91 8.86
N PHE A 70 -4.65 5.12 7.83
CA PHE A 70 -3.75 4.12 7.31
C PHE A 70 -3.62 4.27 5.79
N PHE A 71 -2.39 4.30 5.31
CA PHE A 71 -2.05 4.39 3.88
C PHE A 71 -0.64 3.84 3.69
N PHE A 72 -0.30 3.48 2.46
CA PHE A 72 1.05 3.05 2.14
C PHE A 72 2.06 4.19 2.33
N HIS A 73 3.14 3.89 3.04
CA HIS A 73 4.33 4.74 3.09
C HIS A 73 5.57 3.84 3.19
N PRO A 74 6.64 4.09 2.41
CA PRO A 74 7.80 3.19 2.34
C PRO A 74 8.63 3.11 3.63
N ASN A 75 8.27 3.90 4.65
CA ASN A 75 8.83 3.89 6.00
C ASN A 75 10.37 3.77 6.01
N MET A 76 10.89 2.83 6.80
CA MET A 76 12.32 2.58 6.94
C MET A 76 12.94 1.92 5.71
N GLY A 77 12.16 1.32 4.81
CA GLY A 77 12.64 0.73 3.56
C GLY A 77 13.39 1.77 2.71
N LYS A 78 12.82 2.98 2.57
CA LYS A 78 13.50 4.09 1.89
C LYS A 78 14.84 4.44 2.54
N ASN A 79 14.86 4.61 3.87
CA ASN A 79 16.06 5.02 4.58
C ASN A 79 17.18 3.97 4.45
N ARG A 80 16.83 2.69 4.58
CA ARG A 80 17.75 1.55 4.37
C ARG A 80 18.39 1.59 2.99
N LEU A 81 17.58 1.73 1.94
CA LEU A 81 18.07 1.77 0.57
C LEU A 81 18.92 3.01 0.26
N VAL A 82 18.58 4.16 0.85
CA VAL A 82 19.41 5.38 0.70
C VAL A 82 20.80 5.17 1.32
N GLN A 83 20.91 4.55 2.50
CA GLN A 83 22.23 4.26 3.09
C GLN A 83 23.00 3.23 2.27
N HIS A 84 22.31 2.21 1.77
CA HIS A 84 22.89 1.18 0.91
C HIS A 84 23.48 1.77 -0.37
N ARG A 85 22.69 2.58 -1.09
CA ARG A 85 23.13 3.26 -2.33
C ARG A 85 24.30 4.22 -2.14
N LYS A 86 24.39 4.86 -0.97
CA LYS A 86 25.50 5.76 -0.64
C LYS A 86 26.78 5.03 -0.23
N GLY A 87 26.78 3.69 -0.22
CA GLY A 87 27.91 2.88 0.23
C GLY A 87 28.20 3.00 1.73
N ARG A 88 27.25 3.53 2.52
CA ARG A 88 27.42 3.77 3.96
C ARG A 88 27.15 2.52 4.79
N SER A 89 26.32 1.61 4.28
CA SER A 89 26.06 0.30 4.87
C SER A 89 25.70 -0.72 3.78
N THR A 90 26.00 -2.00 4.00
CA THR A 90 25.38 -3.07 3.20
C THR A 90 24.03 -3.41 3.84
N ASP A 91 22.97 -3.57 3.05
CA ASP A 91 21.68 -4.00 3.62
C ASP A 91 21.84 -5.40 4.25
N ILE A 92 21.21 -5.60 5.41
CA ILE A 92 21.33 -6.85 6.18
C ILE A 92 20.82 -8.03 5.35
N MET A 93 19.77 -7.85 4.54
CA MET A 93 19.25 -8.91 3.67
C MET A 93 20.30 -9.33 2.63
N ALA A 94 20.98 -8.38 1.99
CA ALA A 94 22.06 -8.68 1.05
C ALA A 94 23.22 -9.42 1.74
N ARG A 95 23.60 -9.00 2.95
CA ARG A 95 24.74 -9.57 3.68
C ARG A 95 24.46 -10.95 4.27
N VAL A 96 23.28 -11.14 4.85
CA VAL A 96 22.96 -12.33 5.68
C VAL A 96 22.16 -13.36 4.88
N LEU A 97 21.15 -12.91 4.14
CA LEU A 97 20.31 -13.81 3.33
C LEU A 97 20.93 -14.07 1.96
N GLY A 98 21.91 -13.27 1.55
CA GLY A 98 22.62 -13.45 0.29
C GLY A 98 21.77 -13.13 -0.94
N VAL A 99 20.73 -12.30 -0.79
CA VAL A 99 19.85 -11.86 -1.88
C VAL A 99 20.66 -11.18 -2.99
N ARG A 100 20.51 -11.66 -4.22
CA ARG A 100 21.23 -11.24 -5.43
C ARG A 100 20.26 -10.81 -6.52
N THR A 101 20.80 -10.07 -7.49
CA THR A 101 20.09 -9.72 -8.71
C THR A 101 19.59 -10.97 -9.44
N GLY A 102 18.31 -10.97 -9.80
CA GLY A 102 17.64 -12.11 -10.44
C GLY A 102 16.97 -13.11 -9.49
N ASP A 103 17.15 -12.98 -8.18
CA ASP A 103 16.50 -13.89 -7.23
C ASP A 103 14.97 -13.66 -7.17
N GLU A 104 14.26 -14.69 -6.71
CA GLU A 104 12.87 -14.58 -6.29
C GLU A 104 12.80 -14.47 -4.76
N PHE A 105 11.95 -13.57 -4.25
CA PHE A 105 11.80 -13.31 -2.82
C PHE A 105 10.32 -13.32 -2.41
N LEU A 106 10.02 -13.98 -1.29
CA LEU A 106 8.68 -14.03 -0.69
C LEU A 106 8.70 -13.36 0.69
N ASP A 107 7.97 -12.26 0.84
CA ASP A 107 7.71 -11.62 2.13
C ASP A 107 6.36 -12.10 2.66
N CYS A 108 6.38 -13.04 3.61
CA CYS A 108 5.16 -13.60 4.20
C CYS A 108 4.46 -12.68 5.21
N THR A 109 5.02 -11.49 5.47
CA THR A 109 4.56 -10.54 6.49
C THR A 109 4.60 -9.12 5.95
N LEU A 110 4.05 -8.92 4.75
CA LEU A 110 4.27 -7.71 3.96
C LEU A 110 4.05 -6.43 4.79
N GLY A 111 2.92 -6.29 5.47
CA GLY A 111 2.59 -5.06 6.19
C GLY A 111 2.74 -3.84 5.28
N LEU A 112 3.57 -2.86 5.65
CA LEU A 112 3.88 -1.69 4.81
C LEU A 112 5.03 -1.92 3.80
N GLY A 113 5.58 -3.13 3.73
CA GLY A 113 6.51 -3.59 2.71
C GLY A 113 7.94 -3.11 2.85
N ALA A 114 8.41 -2.74 4.05
CA ALA A 114 9.77 -2.24 4.22
C ALA A 114 10.85 -3.25 3.77
N ASP A 115 10.65 -4.55 4.07
CA ASP A 115 11.52 -5.63 3.65
C ASP A 115 11.32 -6.00 2.18
N ALA A 116 10.07 -6.14 1.71
CA ALA A 116 9.77 -6.32 0.30
C ALA A 116 10.39 -5.23 -0.62
N ILE A 117 10.40 -3.96 -0.19
CA ILE A 117 11.05 -2.85 -0.91
C ILE A 117 12.56 -3.05 -0.98
N ALA A 118 13.18 -3.44 0.14
CA ALA A 118 14.61 -3.72 0.17
C ALA A 118 14.97 -4.90 -0.74
N ALA A 119 14.20 -6.00 -0.66
CA ALA A 119 14.36 -7.15 -1.53
C ALA A 119 14.18 -6.78 -3.00
N SER A 120 13.12 -6.05 -3.36
CA SER A 120 12.82 -5.64 -4.75
C SER A 120 13.92 -4.78 -5.35
N TYR A 121 14.56 -3.96 -4.53
CA TYR A 121 15.74 -3.20 -4.93
C TYR A 121 16.95 -4.11 -5.20
N LEU A 122 17.21 -5.08 -4.32
CA LEU A 122 18.38 -5.98 -4.40
C LEU A 122 18.28 -6.98 -5.56
N VAL A 123 17.09 -7.59 -5.74
CA VAL A 123 16.85 -8.54 -6.84
C VAL A 123 16.77 -7.87 -8.20
N GLY A 124 16.51 -6.56 -8.24
CA GLY A 124 16.51 -5.77 -9.47
C GLY A 124 15.36 -6.11 -10.41
N GLU A 125 15.48 -5.70 -11.67
CA GLU A 125 14.43 -5.82 -12.70
C GLU A 125 14.26 -7.25 -13.23
N THR A 126 15.29 -8.08 -13.10
CA THR A 126 15.28 -9.48 -13.54
C THR A 126 14.81 -10.45 -12.46
N GLY A 127 14.65 -9.98 -11.22
CA GLY A 127 14.14 -10.76 -10.11
C GLY A 127 12.65 -10.52 -9.87
N ARG A 128 12.10 -11.20 -8.87
CA ARG A 128 10.68 -11.12 -8.53
C ARG A 128 10.47 -11.05 -7.02
N VAL A 129 9.55 -10.21 -6.58
CA VAL A 129 9.18 -10.10 -5.16
C VAL A 129 7.67 -10.21 -5.00
N VAL A 130 7.25 -11.15 -4.16
CA VAL A 130 5.86 -11.34 -3.76
C VAL A 130 5.72 -11.04 -2.28
N GLY A 131 4.74 -10.23 -1.91
CA GLY A 131 4.35 -9.97 -0.53
C GLY A 131 2.98 -10.55 -0.22
N LEU A 132 2.87 -11.26 0.90
CA LEU A 132 1.62 -11.79 1.43
C LEU A 132 1.13 -10.89 2.57
N GLU A 133 -0.12 -10.45 2.48
CA GLU A 133 -0.80 -9.74 3.56
C GLU A 133 -2.16 -10.39 3.85
N SER A 134 -2.28 -10.98 5.03
CA SER A 134 -3.48 -11.72 5.44
C SER A 134 -4.69 -10.83 5.73
N SER A 135 -4.47 -9.55 6.04
CA SER A 135 -5.54 -8.62 6.36
C SER A 135 -6.25 -8.15 5.08
N PRO A 136 -7.55 -8.44 4.92
CA PRO A 136 -8.31 -8.04 3.73
C PRO A 136 -8.49 -6.52 3.62
N VAL A 137 -8.18 -5.78 4.69
CA VAL A 137 -8.19 -4.32 4.71
C VAL A 137 -6.82 -3.75 4.33
N VAL A 138 -5.74 -4.33 4.86
CA VAL A 138 -4.38 -3.79 4.65
C VAL A 138 -3.87 -4.16 3.25
N ALA A 139 -4.10 -5.39 2.80
CA ALA A 139 -3.61 -5.89 1.51
C ALA A 139 -3.96 -4.95 0.32
N PRO A 140 -5.24 -4.57 0.08
CA PRO A 140 -5.56 -3.68 -1.03
C PRO A 140 -4.97 -2.28 -0.83
N LEU A 141 -4.96 -1.74 0.39
CA LEU A 141 -4.42 -0.40 0.66
C LEU A 141 -2.91 -0.32 0.37
N VAL A 142 -2.17 -1.37 0.71
CA VAL A 142 -0.74 -1.47 0.44
C VAL A 142 -0.49 -1.71 -1.04
N LYS A 143 -1.21 -2.65 -1.66
CA LYS A 143 -1.10 -2.94 -3.10
C LYS A 143 -1.32 -1.71 -3.96
N TRP A 144 -2.46 -1.05 -3.79
CA TRP A 144 -2.80 0.15 -4.55
C TRP A 144 -1.91 1.33 -4.14
N GLY A 145 -1.57 1.46 -2.86
CA GLY A 145 -0.65 2.48 -2.39
C GLY A 145 0.77 2.36 -2.98
N MET A 146 1.28 1.14 -3.15
CA MET A 146 2.55 0.86 -3.84
C MET A 146 2.47 1.19 -5.33
N ALA A 147 1.39 0.76 -6.00
CA ALA A 147 1.18 1.03 -7.42
C ALA A 147 1.10 2.54 -7.73
N TYR A 148 0.46 3.32 -6.86
CA TYR A 148 0.27 4.77 -7.04
C TYR A 148 1.33 5.61 -6.32
N TYR A 149 2.31 4.99 -5.66
CA TYR A 149 3.36 5.71 -4.97
C TYR A 149 4.16 6.59 -5.94
N GLU A 150 4.29 7.87 -5.61
CA GLU A 150 5.07 8.84 -6.38
C GLU A 150 6.21 9.43 -5.55
N THR A 151 7.37 9.55 -6.20
CA THR A 151 8.57 10.18 -5.64
C THR A 151 9.48 10.64 -6.76
N SER A 152 10.29 11.67 -6.50
CA SER A 152 11.34 12.11 -7.45
C SER A 152 12.49 11.10 -7.59
N LEU A 153 12.55 10.11 -6.70
CA LEU A 153 13.56 9.05 -6.73
C LEU A 153 13.08 7.89 -7.62
N ASN A 154 13.32 7.98 -8.94
CA ASN A 154 12.87 6.96 -9.90
C ASN A 154 13.23 5.53 -9.46
N TRP A 155 14.47 5.30 -9.04
CA TRP A 155 14.93 3.97 -8.58
C TRP A 155 14.11 3.39 -7.42
N LEU A 156 13.56 4.25 -6.55
CA LEU A 156 12.74 3.82 -5.41
C LEU A 156 11.31 3.53 -5.87
N ARG A 157 10.76 4.40 -6.73
CA ARG A 157 9.43 4.20 -7.32
C ARG A 157 9.37 2.88 -8.10
N GLU A 158 10.35 2.63 -8.97
CA GLU A 158 10.40 1.39 -9.75
C GLU A 158 10.53 0.16 -8.84
N ALA A 159 11.36 0.23 -7.79
CA ALA A 159 11.47 -0.87 -6.83
C ALA A 159 10.15 -1.14 -6.09
N ILE A 160 9.43 -0.10 -5.67
CA ILE A 160 8.13 -0.25 -4.99
C ILE A 160 7.08 -0.86 -5.95
N ARG A 161 7.00 -0.35 -7.18
CA ARG A 161 5.95 -0.75 -8.14
C ARG A 161 6.10 -2.16 -8.70
N ARG A 162 7.29 -2.76 -8.62
CA ARG A 162 7.51 -4.16 -9.02
C ARG A 162 7.03 -5.20 -8.00
N ILE A 163 6.70 -4.78 -6.78
CA ILE A 163 6.27 -5.71 -5.72
C ILE A 163 4.87 -6.21 -6.06
N GLU A 164 4.73 -7.53 -6.16
CA GLU A 164 3.44 -8.18 -6.31
C GLU A 164 2.83 -8.43 -4.93
N VAL A 165 1.64 -7.90 -4.68
CA VAL A 165 0.91 -8.13 -3.42
C VAL A 165 -0.20 -9.13 -3.69
N VAL A 166 -0.20 -10.22 -2.90
CA VAL A 166 -1.14 -11.35 -2.99
C VAL A 166 -1.92 -11.49 -1.69
#